data_AF-A0A847EWP3-F1
#
_entry.id   AF-A0A847EWP3-F1
#
_cell.length_a   1.000
_cell.length_b   1.000
_cell.length_c   1.000
_cell.angle_alpha   90.00
_cell.angle_beta   90.00
_cell.angle_gamma   90.00
#
_symmetry.space_group_name_H-M   'P 1'
#
loop_
_entity.id
_entity.type
_entity.pdbx_description
1 polymer ?
#
loop_
_entity_poly.entity_id
_entity_poly.type
_entity_poly.pdbx_seq_one_letter_code
_entity_poly.pdbx_strand_id
1 'polypeptide(L)'
;DLKAIFDHLAVSGGEGLAGATLEIKAGKATRILIGGQPLDEARLYKVATMDYLAAGNSGMTAFLKAVERIDTHLKVRDCYIEQIERLTAAGKALDAKLDGRIRVLAD
;
A
#
# COMPACT_ATOMS: atom_id res chain seq x y z
N ASP A 1 1.81 6.54 -12.96
CA ASP A 1 1.97 7.04 -11.57
C ASP A 1 2.06 5.96 -10.51
N LEU A 2 1.19 4.94 -10.53
CA LEU A 2 1.22 3.87 -9.52
C LEU A 2 2.58 3.14 -9.45
N LYS A 3 3.23 2.88 -10.60
CA LYS A 3 4.60 2.33 -10.64
C LYS A 3 5.61 3.16 -9.84
N ALA A 4 5.50 4.49 -9.90
CA ALA A 4 6.42 5.39 -9.19
C ALA A 4 6.23 5.32 -7.66
N ILE A 5 5.00 5.04 -7.20
CA ILE A 5 4.73 4.77 -5.78
C ILE A 5 5.46 3.49 -5.35
N PHE A 6 5.34 2.41 -6.14
CA PHE A 6 6.06 1.16 -5.85
C PHE A 6 7.58 1.34 -5.89
N ASP A 7 8.11 2.11 -6.84
CA ASP A 7 9.53 2.43 -6.90
C ASP A 7 10.00 3.20 -5.67
N HIS A 8 9.18 4.13 -5.16
CA HIS A 8 9.48 4.81 -3.91
C HIS A 8 9.51 3.84 -2.71
N LEU A 9 8.52 2.93 -2.62
CA LEU A 9 8.51 1.87 -1.60
C LEU A 9 9.74 0.98 -1.65
N ALA A 10 10.28 0.72 -2.84
CA ALA A 10 11.47 -0.11 -2.99
C ALA A 10 12.74 0.56 -2.46
N VAL A 11 12.84 1.89 -2.57
CA VAL A 11 13.99 2.65 -2.05
C VAL A 11 14.09 2.56 -0.52
N SER A 12 12.95 2.51 0.19
CA SER A 12 12.90 2.36 1.65
C SER A 12 13.01 0.90 2.14
N GLY A 13 13.10 -0.08 1.24
CA GLY A 13 13.06 -1.51 1.58
C GLY A 13 11.64 -2.03 1.88
N GLY A 14 10.62 -1.20 1.65
CA GLY A 14 9.20 -1.50 1.84
C GLY A 14 8.54 -0.62 2.90
N GLU A 15 7.22 -0.47 2.78
CA GLU A 15 6.36 0.17 3.78
C GLU A 15 5.05 -0.63 3.95
N GLY A 16 4.09 -0.10 4.70
CA GLY A 16 2.76 -0.69 4.83
C GLY A 16 2.06 -0.79 3.48
N LEU A 17 1.86 -2.02 3.00
CA LEU A 17 1.21 -2.32 1.72
C LEU A 17 0.06 -3.30 1.94
N ALA A 18 -1.06 -3.15 1.25
CA ALA A 18 -2.15 -4.12 1.22
C ALA A 18 -2.76 -4.19 -0.19
N GLY A 19 -3.38 -5.33 -0.52
CA GLY A 19 -3.99 -5.55 -1.85
C GLY A 19 -3.00 -5.73 -3.00
N ALA A 20 -1.70 -5.69 -2.71
CA ALA A 20 -0.63 -5.82 -3.68
C ALA A 20 0.57 -6.58 -3.09
N THR A 21 1.41 -7.11 -3.97
CA THR A 21 2.72 -7.67 -3.63
C THR A 21 3.81 -7.05 -4.50
N LEU A 22 5.05 -7.02 -4.01
CA LEU A 22 6.21 -6.58 -4.78
C LEU A 22 7.48 -7.32 -4.36
N GLU A 23 8.39 -7.50 -5.31
CA GLU A 23 9.77 -7.92 -5.07
C GLU A 23 10.69 -6.70 -5.19
N ILE A 24 11.63 -6.54 -4.27
CA ILE A 24 12.65 -5.49 -4.32
C ILE A 24 13.97 -6.13 -4.72
N LYS A 25 14.56 -5.66 -5.81
CA LYS A 25 15.90 -6.07 -6.24
C LYS A 25 16.77 -4.84 -6.49
N ALA A 26 17.93 -4.76 -5.84
CA ALA A 26 18.84 -3.61 -5.92
C ALA A 26 18.12 -2.25 -5.76
N GLY A 27 17.23 -2.14 -4.77
CA GLY A 27 16.44 -0.94 -4.49
C GLY A 27 15.34 -0.59 -5.51
N LYS A 28 15.02 -1.50 -6.44
CA LYS A 28 13.98 -1.29 -7.46
C LYS A 28 12.78 -2.20 -7.24
N ALA A 29 11.58 -1.68 -7.46
CA ALA A 29 10.37 -2.49 -7.43
C ALA A 29 10.28 -3.34 -8.70
N THR A 30 10.08 -4.62 -8.49
CA THR A 30 9.95 -5.66 -9.51
C THR A 30 8.78 -6.57 -9.16
N ARG A 31 8.28 -7.31 -10.15
CA ARG A 31 7.20 -8.29 -9.99
C ARG A 31 6.00 -7.76 -9.17
N ILE A 32 5.59 -6.53 -9.45
CA ILE A 32 4.47 -5.88 -8.77
C ILE A 32 3.17 -6.57 -9.21
N LEU A 33 2.43 -7.12 -8.25
CA LEU A 33 1.12 -7.71 -8.48
C LEU A 33 0.05 -6.95 -7.69
N ILE A 34 -1.05 -6.58 -8.34
CA ILE A 34 -2.23 -5.98 -7.70
C ILE A 34 -3.35 -7.01 -7.76
N GLY A 35 -3.83 -7.47 -6.61
CA GLY A 35 -4.81 -8.57 -6.56
C GLY A 35 -4.35 -9.84 -7.28
N GLY A 36 -3.03 -10.11 -7.27
CA GLY A 36 -2.43 -11.26 -7.94
C GLY A 36 -2.17 -11.11 -9.45
N GLN A 37 -2.57 -9.99 -10.06
CA GLN A 37 -2.32 -9.71 -11.48
C GLN A 37 -1.15 -8.74 -11.64
N PRO A 38 -0.30 -8.88 -12.69
CA PRO A 38 0.74 -7.91 -12.97
C PRO A 38 0.20 -6.49 -13.07
N LEU A 39 0.97 -5.52 -12.58
CA LEU A 39 0.67 -4.11 -12.78
C LEU A 39 0.53 -3.80 -14.28
N ASP A 40 -0.67 -3.40 -14.69
CA ASP A 40 -0.95 -2.81 -16.00
C ASP A 40 -0.87 -1.29 -15.88
N GLU A 41 0.11 -0.67 -16.54
CA GLU A 41 0.36 0.78 -16.47
C GLU A 41 -0.68 1.62 -17.24
N ALA A 42 -1.48 1.00 -18.12
CA ALA A 42 -2.55 1.68 -18.85
C ALA A 42 -3.88 1.72 -18.08
N ARG A 43 -3.98 0.99 -16.96
CA ARG A 43 -5.20 0.85 -16.17
C ARG A 43 -5.28 1.89 -15.05
N LEU A 44 -6.50 2.36 -14.77
CA LEU A 44 -6.79 3.17 -13.58
C LEU A 44 -7.02 2.28 -12.35
N TYR A 45 -6.38 2.64 -11.24
CA TYR A 45 -6.48 1.95 -9.96
C TYR A 45 -7.04 2.89 -8.90
N LYS A 46 -7.86 2.32 -8.00
CA LYS A 46 -8.27 2.99 -6.78
C LYS A 46 -7.28 2.64 -5.66
N VAL A 47 -6.68 3.65 -5.05
CA VAL A 47 -5.73 3.50 -3.95
C VAL A 47 -6.30 4.19 -2.72
N ALA A 48 -6.25 3.51 -1.58
CA ALA A 48 -6.56 4.10 -0.28
C ALA A 48 -5.25 4.38 0.47
N THR A 49 -5.10 5.60 0.97
CA THR A 49 -3.94 6.03 1.77
C THR A 49 -4.37 7.13 2.74
N MET A 50 -3.47 7.55 3.65
CA MET A 50 -3.72 8.70 4.52
C MET A 50 -3.55 10.03 3.78
N ASP A 51 -4.25 11.06 4.24
CA ASP A 51 -4.21 12.42 3.69
C ASP A 51 -2.78 13.00 3.61
N TYR A 52 -1.94 12.71 4.60
CA TYR A 52 -0.54 13.10 4.62
C TYR A 52 0.22 12.60 3.40
N LEU A 53 0.11 11.31 3.05
CA LEU A 53 0.76 10.75 1.87
C LEU A 53 0.07 11.18 0.57
N ALA A 54 -1.26 11.28 0.57
CA ALA A 54 -2.03 11.77 -0.59
C ALA A 54 -1.65 13.21 -0.98
N ALA A 55 -1.21 14.02 -0.01
CA ALA A 55 -0.68 15.37 -0.24
C ALA A 55 0.78 15.39 -0.74
N GLY A 56 1.38 14.24 -1.04
CA GLY A 56 2.72 14.12 -1.61
C GLY A 56 3.86 14.21 -0.59
N ASN A 57 3.54 14.22 0.71
CA ASN A 57 4.57 14.19 1.75
C ASN A 57 5.37 12.89 1.72
N SER A 58 6.53 12.89 2.39
CA SER A 58 7.52 11.79 2.36
C SER A 58 7.99 11.43 0.94
N GLY A 59 7.85 12.32 -0.04
CA GLY A 59 8.26 12.05 -1.42
C GLY A 59 7.24 11.28 -2.26
N MET A 60 6.05 10.99 -1.73
CA MET A 60 4.96 10.30 -2.43
C MET A 60 4.22 11.22 -3.44
N THR A 61 4.96 12.07 -4.15
CA THR A 61 4.44 13.11 -5.06
C THR A 61 3.64 12.54 -6.22
N ALA A 62 3.78 11.25 -6.54
CA ALA A 62 2.96 10.56 -7.53
C ALA A 62 1.45 10.60 -7.19
N PHE A 63 1.06 10.68 -5.90
CA PHE A 63 -0.34 10.83 -5.53
C PHE A 63 -0.97 12.17 -5.97
N LEU A 64 -0.16 13.21 -6.17
CA LEU A 64 -0.64 14.51 -6.65
C LEU A 64 -1.17 14.46 -8.09
N LYS A 65 -0.89 13.37 -8.82
CA LYS A 65 -1.34 13.13 -10.19
C LYS A 65 -2.63 12.31 -10.27
N ALA A 66 -3.28 12.04 -9.13
CA ALA A 66 -4.52 11.27 -9.11
C ALA A 66 -5.59 11.93 -10.01
N VAL A 67 -6.28 11.10 -10.81
CA VAL A 67 -7.38 11.55 -11.68
C VAL A 67 -8.59 12.02 -10.88
N GLU A 68 -8.77 11.47 -9.67
CA GLU A 68 -9.83 11.80 -8.73
C GLU A 68 -9.31 11.58 -7.30
N ARG A 69 -9.73 12.44 -6.37
CA ARG A 69 -9.48 12.31 -4.95
C ARG A 69 -10.79 12.41 -4.18
N ILE A 70 -11.01 11.48 -3.26
CA ILE A 70 -12.14 11.47 -2.33
C ILE A 70 -11.56 11.45 -0.91
N ASP A 71 -11.78 12.52 -0.15
CA ASP A 71 -11.45 12.56 1.27
C ASP A 71 -12.59 11.97 2.09
N THR A 72 -12.35 10.84 2.75
CA THR A 72 -13.38 10.12 3.52
C THR A 72 -13.69 10.78 4.85
N HIS A 73 -12.83 11.69 5.31
CA HIS A 73 -12.83 12.28 6.66
C HIS A 73 -12.76 11.27 7.81
N LEU A 74 -12.47 10.00 7.51
CA LEU A 74 -12.25 8.96 8.50
C LEU A 74 -10.84 9.09 9.07
N LYS A 75 -10.71 9.01 10.39
CA LYS A 75 -9.40 8.96 11.03
C LYS A 75 -8.88 7.54 10.96
N VAL A 76 -7.62 7.38 10.53
CA VAL A 76 -6.96 6.06 10.46
C VAL A 76 -7.03 5.31 11.80
N ARG A 77 -6.90 6.02 12.93
CA ARG A 77 -7.07 5.46 14.28
C ARG A 77 -8.44 4.79 14.46
N ASP A 78 -9.49 5.47 14.04
CA ASP A 78 -10.86 5.00 14.25
C ASP A 78 -11.13 3.77 13.35
N CYS A 79 -10.57 3.74 12.13
CA CYS A 79 -10.58 2.56 11.27
C CYS A 79 -9.89 1.34 11.91
N TYR A 80 -8.77 1.54 12.61
CA TYR A 80 -8.09 0.45 13.33
C TYR A 80 -8.92 -0.05 14.51
N ILE A 81 -9.45 0.86 15.33
CA ILE A 81 -10.31 0.51 16.48
C ILE A 81 -11.51 -0.32 16.00
N GLU A 82 -12.21 0.17 14.98
CA GLU A 82 -13.39 -0.51 14.44
C GLU A 82 -13.04 -1.92 13.92
N GLN A 83 -11.89 -2.09 13.26
CA GLN A 83 -11.44 -3.41 12.80
C GLN A 83 -11.12 -4.37 13.96
N ILE A 84 -10.46 -3.87 15.01
CA ILE A 84 -10.12 -4.67 16.20
C ILE A 84 -11.39 -5.09 16.94
N GLU A 85 -12.35 -4.16 17.11
CA GLU A 85 -13.65 -4.45 17.73
C GLU A 85 -14.42 -5.51 16.92
N ARG A 86 -14.47 -5.39 15.59
CA ARG A 86 -15.11 -6.39 14.72
C ARG A 86 -14.49 -7.77 14.84
N LEU A 87 -13.16 -7.87 14.86
CA LEU A 87 -12.46 -9.15 15.01
C LEU A 87 -12.72 -9.76 16.40
N THR A 88 -12.66 -8.94 17.44
CA THR A 88 -12.91 -9.36 18.83
C THR A 88 -14.35 -9.87 19.01
N ALA A 89 -15.33 -9.14 18.47
CA ALA A 89 -16.74 -9.57 18.50
C ALA A 89 -16.97 -10.89 17.75
N ALA A 90 -16.18 -11.17 16.71
CA ALA A 90 -16.20 -12.43 15.98
C ALA A 90 -15.40 -13.56 16.65
N GLY A 91 -14.86 -13.35 17.87
CA GLY A 91 -14.02 -14.31 18.58
C GLY A 91 -12.68 -14.59 17.88
N LYS A 92 -12.25 -13.71 16.97
CA LYS A 92 -10.99 -13.85 16.23
C LYS A 92 -9.89 -13.07 16.93
N ALA A 93 -8.80 -13.75 17.26
CA ALA A 93 -7.59 -13.08 17.74
C ALA A 93 -6.89 -12.33 16.59
N LEU A 94 -6.21 -11.23 16.94
CA LEU A 94 -5.28 -10.58 16.03
C LEU A 94 -4.05 -11.48 15.85
N ASP A 95 -3.64 -11.66 14.60
CA ASP A 95 -2.48 -12.48 14.24
C ASP A 95 -1.53 -11.67 13.35
N ALA A 96 -0.26 -11.61 13.75
CA ALA A 96 0.78 -10.81 13.10
C ALA A 96 1.66 -11.68 12.18
N LYS A 97 1.02 -12.44 11.29
CA LYS A 97 1.72 -13.29 10.33
C LYS A 97 2.28 -12.49 9.16
N LEU A 98 3.55 -12.69 8.88
CA LEU A 98 4.14 -12.27 7.61
C LEU A 98 3.53 -13.08 6.48
N ASP A 99 3.07 -12.39 5.44
CA ASP A 99 2.44 -13.00 4.26
C ASP A 99 3.32 -12.87 2.99
N GLY A 100 4.53 -12.35 3.15
CA GLY A 100 5.49 -12.19 2.05
C GLY A 100 5.05 -11.18 0.99
N ARG A 101 4.15 -10.24 1.31
CA ARG A 101 3.70 -9.21 0.36
C ARG A 101 4.82 -8.30 -0.14
N ILE A 102 5.88 -8.13 0.63
CA ILE A 102 7.11 -7.46 0.18
C ILE A 102 8.26 -8.45 0.38
N ARG A 103 9.02 -8.69 -0.68
CA ARG A 103 10.19 -9.59 -0.65
C ARG A 103 11.42 -8.83 -1.14
N VAL A 104 12.39 -8.61 -0.25
CA VAL A 104 13.70 -8.09 -0.65
C VAL A 104 14.55 -9.27 -1.12
N LEU A 105 14.97 -9.23 -2.37
CA LEU A 105 15.83 -10.23 -2.97
C LEU A 105 17.30 -9.87 -2.74
N ALA A 106 18.12 -10.86 -2.44
CA ALA A 106 19.57 -10.69 -2.47
C ALA A 106 20.02 -10.37 -3.90
N ASP A 107 21.12 -9.61 -4.00
CA ASP A 107 21.75 -9.29 -5.27
C ASP A 107 22.33 -10.53 -5.98
#